data_AF-A0A965KYM6-F1
#
_entry.id   AF-A0A965KYM6-F1
#
_cell.length_a   1.000
_cell.length_b   1.000
_cell.length_c   1.000
_cell.angle_alpha   90.00
_cell.angle_beta   90.00
_cell.angle_gamma   90.00
#
_symmetry.space_group_name_H-M   'P 1'
#
loop_
_entity.id
_entity.type
_entity.pdbx_description
1 polymer ?
#
loop_
_entity_poly.entity_id
_entity_poly.type
_entity_poly.pdbx_seq_one_letter_code
_entity_poly.pdbx_strand_id
1 'polypeptide(L)'
;MLTLAGCVARTQEYHCKQDLNAAETFELQITPTSLVYRGRNFRFKEETGTRRRYQDAGSENEIEFNPIDGRLLLRGPSGSLGWSCTRYEGIKSN
;
A
#
# COMPACT_ATOMS: atom_id res chain seq x y z
N MET A 1 7.23 10.11 35.22
CA MET A 1 7.61 9.81 33.82
C MET A 1 6.41 9.13 33.17
N LEU A 2 5.65 9.84 32.33
CA LEU A 2 4.61 9.21 31.53
C LEU A 2 5.30 8.38 30.45
N THR A 3 5.27 7.06 30.58
CA THR A 3 5.54 6.15 29.48
C THR A 3 4.44 6.36 28.44
N LEU A 4 4.74 7.07 27.34
CA LEU A 4 3.86 7.04 26.17
C LEU A 4 3.78 5.58 25.73
N ALA A 5 2.64 4.95 26.00
CA ALA A 5 2.28 3.70 25.36
C ALA A 5 2.23 3.98 23.85
N GLY A 6 3.32 3.66 23.16
CA GLY A 6 3.39 3.82 21.71
C GLY A 6 2.29 2.98 21.09
N CYS A 7 1.34 3.62 20.43
CA CYS A 7 0.38 2.92 19.59
C CYS A 7 1.17 2.06 18.61
N VAL A 8 1.15 0.73 18.78
CA VAL A 8 1.65 -0.19 17.76
C VAL A 8 0.70 -0.05 16.58
N ALA A 9 1.10 0.77 15.61
CA ALA A 9 0.39 0.88 14.37
C ALA A 9 0.45 -0.46 13.65
N ARG A 10 -0.73 -1.06 13.42
CA ARG A 10 -0.82 -2.39 12.82
C ARG A 10 -0.45 -2.32 11.34
N THR A 11 0.52 -3.14 10.93
CA THR A 11 0.77 -3.42 9.51
C THR A 11 -0.47 -4.08 8.92
N GLN A 12 -0.96 -3.52 7.83
CA GLN A 12 -2.07 -4.06 7.05
C GLN A 12 -1.51 -4.74 5.82
N GLU A 13 -2.04 -5.93 5.50
CA GLU A 13 -1.57 -6.74 4.39
C GLU A 13 -2.72 -6.93 3.39
N TYR A 14 -2.40 -6.83 2.10
CA TYR A 14 -3.35 -6.96 1.01
C TYR A 14 -2.77 -7.84 -0.10
N HIS A 15 -3.61 -8.68 -0.67
CA HIS A 15 -3.33 -9.41 -1.90
C HIS A 15 -3.77 -8.59 -3.10
N CYS A 16 -2.82 -8.21 -3.97
CA CYS A 16 -3.08 -7.36 -5.13
C CYS A 16 -2.98 -8.14 -6.43
N LYS A 17 -3.90 -7.85 -7.37
CA LYS A 17 -3.92 -8.39 -8.73
C LYS A 17 -3.89 -7.26 -9.75
N GLN A 18 -3.13 -7.40 -10.83
CA GLN A 18 -3.06 -6.35 -11.84
C GLN A 18 -4.35 -6.28 -12.65
N ASP A 19 -4.80 -5.08 -12.96
CA ASP A 19 -6.06 -4.88 -13.69
C ASP A 19 -6.00 -5.40 -15.14
N LEU A 20 -4.82 -5.34 -15.78
CA LEU A 20 -4.63 -5.75 -17.18
C LEU A 20 -4.07 -7.17 -17.35
N ASN A 21 -3.51 -7.76 -16.28
CA ASN A 21 -2.94 -9.10 -16.29
C ASN A 21 -3.13 -9.78 -14.93
N ALA A 22 -4.22 -10.54 -14.79
CA ALA A 22 -4.57 -11.17 -13.52
C ALA A 22 -3.57 -12.24 -13.04
N ALA A 23 -2.66 -12.71 -13.92
CA ALA A 23 -1.58 -13.61 -13.51
C ALA A 23 -0.48 -12.87 -12.72
N GLU A 24 -0.35 -11.55 -12.90
CA GLU A 24 0.50 -10.73 -12.05
C GLU A 24 -0.20 -10.44 -10.73
N THR A 25 0.36 -10.99 -9.66
CA THR A 25 -0.09 -10.80 -8.29
C THR A 25 1.07 -10.48 -7.38
N PHE A 26 0.81 -9.81 -6.25
CA PHE A 26 1.81 -9.58 -5.22
C PHE A 26 1.15 -9.24 -3.87
N GLU A 27 1.93 -9.34 -2.79
CA GLU A 27 1.51 -8.91 -1.46
C GLU A 27 1.96 -7.48 -1.16
N LEU A 28 1.00 -6.66 -0.74
CA LEU A 28 1.19 -5.27 -0.36
C LEU A 28 1.12 -5.15 1.15
N GLN A 29 2.17 -4.59 1.76
CA GLN A 29 2.18 -4.29 3.19
C GLN A 29 2.13 -2.78 3.41
N ILE A 30 1.24 -2.33 4.29
CA ILE A 30 1.00 -0.93 4.56
C ILE A 30 1.08 -0.66 6.05
N THR A 31 1.86 0.35 6.42
CA THR A 31 1.85 0.98 7.74
C THR A 31 1.29 2.40 7.61
N PRO A 32 1.09 3.16 8.70
CA PRO A 32 0.69 4.56 8.58
C PRO A 32 1.69 5.44 7.84
N THR A 33 2.99 5.07 7.82
CA THR A 33 4.07 5.92 7.32
C THR A 33 4.79 5.33 6.10
N SER A 34 4.48 4.09 5.71
CA SER A 34 5.13 3.44 4.58
C SER A 34 4.24 2.39 3.91
N LEU A 35 4.60 2.07 2.68
CA LEU A 35 4.00 1.01 1.88
C LEU A 35 5.12 0.21 1.22
N VAL A 36 5.04 -1.12 1.25
CA VAL A 36 6.00 -2.02 0.59
C VAL A 36 5.35 -2.59 -0.67
N TYR A 37 5.82 -2.14 -1.83
CA TYR A 37 5.37 -2.58 -3.14
C TYR A 37 6.46 -3.41 -3.81
N ARG A 38 6.19 -4.70 -4.03
CA ARG A 38 7.15 -5.63 -4.65
C ARG A 38 8.55 -5.58 -4.02
N GLY A 39 8.59 -5.52 -2.68
CA GLY A 39 9.83 -5.44 -1.90
C GLY A 39 10.47 -4.05 -1.80
N ARG A 40 9.96 -3.03 -2.49
CA ARG A 40 10.45 -1.65 -2.42
C ARG A 40 9.61 -0.83 -1.45
N ASN A 41 10.27 -0.03 -0.60
CA ASN A 41 9.60 0.80 0.40
C ASN A 41 9.29 2.19 -0.15
N PHE A 42 8.02 2.56 -0.14
CA PHE A 42 7.53 3.90 -0.45
C PHE A 42 7.13 4.59 0.85
N ARG A 43 7.58 5.83 1.04
CA ARG A 43 7.28 6.63 2.23
C ARG A 43 6.00 7.41 2.05
N PHE A 44 5.21 7.51 3.11
CA PHE A 44 4.01 8.33 3.12
C PHE A 44 4.33 9.78 2.78
N LYS A 45 3.52 10.37 1.90
CA LYS A 45 3.66 11.75 1.42
C LYS A 45 2.48 12.60 1.87
N GLU A 46 1.27 12.19 1.52
CA GLU A 46 0.04 12.91 1.84
C GLU A 46 -1.19 11.99 1.86
N GLU A 47 -2.26 12.46 2.48
CA GLU A 47 -3.59 11.85 2.48
C GLU A 47 -4.63 12.89 2.04
N THR A 48 -5.45 12.54 1.05
CA THR A 48 -6.51 13.40 0.51
C THR A 48 -7.81 12.60 0.46
N GLY A 49 -8.73 12.89 1.38
CA GLY A 49 -9.95 12.11 1.56
C GLY A 49 -9.62 10.68 1.97
N THR A 50 -10.07 9.69 1.19
CA THR A 50 -9.75 8.28 1.45
C THR A 50 -8.45 7.83 0.79
N ARG A 51 -7.77 8.67 0.01
CA ARG A 51 -6.58 8.26 -0.76
C ARG A 51 -5.31 8.64 -0.05
N ARG A 52 -4.35 7.72 -0.04
CA ARG A 52 -3.00 7.90 0.51
C ARG A 52 -1.98 7.86 -0.61
N ARG A 53 -1.01 8.76 -0.56
CA ARG A 53 0.09 8.81 -1.52
C ARG A 53 1.41 8.48 -0.85
N TYR A 54 2.20 7.68 -1.55
CA TYR A 54 3.50 7.21 -1.09
C TYR A 54 4.54 7.41 -2.20
N GLN A 55 5.74 7.84 -1.85
CA GLN A 55 6.82 8.13 -2.79
C GLN A 55 8.05 7.27 -2.51
N ASP A 56 8.66 6.75 -3.57
CA ASP A 56 9.91 6.01 -3.50
C ASP A 56 11.08 6.97 -3.22
N ALA A 57 12.01 6.54 -2.37
CA ALA A 57 13.21 7.30 -2.07
C ALA A 57 14.22 7.11 -3.21
N GLY A 58 14.27 8.08 -4.14
CA GLY A 58 15.22 8.07 -5.25
C GLY A 58 14.64 7.69 -6.60
N SER A 59 13.31 7.64 -6.75
CA SER A 59 12.68 7.62 -8.07
C SER A 59 11.47 8.54 -8.13
N GLU A 60 11.04 8.88 -9.35
CA GLU A 60 9.82 9.66 -9.59
C GLU A 60 8.54 8.81 -9.47
N ASN A 61 8.65 7.57 -9.02
CA ASN A 61 7.50 6.69 -8.84
C ASN A 61 6.70 7.08 -7.60
N GLU A 62 5.39 7.16 -7.75
CA GLU A 62 4.43 7.43 -6.69
C GLU A 62 3.33 6.38 -6.69
N ILE A 63 2.89 5.95 -5.51
CA ILE A 63 1.75 5.06 -5.32
C ILE A 63 0.60 5.85 -4.71
N GLU A 64 -0.55 5.85 -5.37
CA GLU A 64 -1.83 6.28 -4.80
C GLU A 64 -2.63 5.03 -4.41
N PHE A 65 -2.98 4.91 -3.14
CA PHE A 65 -3.73 3.78 -2.61
C PHE A 65 -4.99 4.24 -1.87
N ASN A 66 -6.11 3.59 -2.13
CA ASN A 66 -7.35 3.77 -1.39
C ASN A 66 -7.65 2.52 -0.55
N PRO A 67 -7.46 2.54 0.78
CA PRO A 67 -7.75 1.40 1.64
C PRO A 67 -9.23 1.02 1.71
N ILE A 68 -10.15 1.90 1.28
CA ILE A 68 -11.60 1.64 1.34
C ILE A 68 -12.05 0.72 0.21
N ASP A 69 -11.61 0.97 -1.02
CA ASP A 69 -11.99 0.18 -2.20
C ASP A 69 -10.87 -0.76 -2.69
N GLY A 70 -9.68 -0.68 -2.09
CA GLY A 70 -8.53 -1.51 -2.43
C GLY A 70 -7.85 -1.12 -3.74
N ARG A 71 -8.14 0.03 -4.33
CA ARG A 71 -7.50 0.46 -5.57
C ARG A 71 -6.09 0.98 -5.30
N LEU A 72 -5.12 0.45 -6.07
CA LEU A 72 -3.73 0.93 -6.08
C LEU A 72 -3.34 1.37 -7.48
N LEU A 73 -2.79 2.57 -7.60
CA LEU A 73 -2.23 3.11 -8.82
C LEU A 73 -0.74 3.42 -8.61
N LEU A 74 0.12 2.76 -9.37
CA LEU A 74 1.52 3.14 -9.51
C LEU A 74 1.64 4.15 -10.65
N ARG A 75 2.17 5.33 -10.38
CA ARG A 75 2.45 6.38 -11.35
C ARG A 75 3.96 6.53 -11.47
N GLY A 76 4.47 6.55 -12.69
CA GLY A 76 5.88 6.78 -12.96
C GLY A 76 6.11 7.31 -14.38
N PRO A 77 7.36 7.59 -14.75
CA PRO A 77 7.69 8.12 -16.08
C PRO A 77 7.31 7.18 -17.23
N SER A 78 7.23 5.88 -16.96
CA SER A 78 6.84 4.86 -17.94
C SER A 78 5.32 4.69 -18.11
N GLY A 79 4.51 5.46 -17.38
CA GLY A 79 3.05 5.38 -17.40
C GLY A 79 2.44 5.03 -16.05
N SER A 80 1.15 4.67 -16.06
CA SER A 80 0.41 4.29 -14.86
C SER A 80 0.00 2.82 -14.93
N LEU A 81 0.14 2.10 -13.81
CA LEU A 81 -0.29 0.71 -13.66
C LEU A 81 -1.27 0.58 -12.49
N GLY A 82 -2.41 -0.05 -12.76
CA GLY A 82 -3.49 -0.24 -11.80
C GLY A 82 -3.56 -1.66 -11.23
N TRP A 83 -3.94 -1.73 -9.96
CA TRP A 83 -4.13 -2.96 -9.21
C TRP A 83 -5.40 -2.90 -8.38
N SER A 84 -5.98 -4.07 -8.19
CA SER A 84 -7.10 -4.31 -7.28
C SER A 84 -6.61 -5.16 -6.12
N CYS A 85 -6.67 -4.61 -4.91
CA CYS A 85 -6.09 -5.20 -3.70
C CYS A 85 -7.18 -5.58 -2.69
N THR A 86 -7.17 -6.83 -2.23
CA THR A 86 -8.08 -7.32 -1.20
C THR A 86 -7.32 -7.49 0.11
N ARG A 87 -7.84 -6.91 1.20
CA ARG A 87 -7.22 -7.03 2.52
C ARG A 87 -7.26 -8.48 2.98
N TYR A 88 -6.18 -8.97 3.56
CA TYR A 88 -6.25 -10.19 4.35
C TYR A 88 -7.04 -9.91 5.63
N GLU A 89 -8.32 -10.24 5.62
CA GLU A 89 -9.03 -10.51 6.87
C GLU A 89 -8.53 -11.87 7.33
N GLY A 90 -7.74 -11.89 8.41
CA GLY A 90 -7.04 -13.09 8.84
C GLY A 90 -7.95 -14.31 8.79
N ILE A 91 -7.61 -15.28 7.93
CA ILE A 91 -8.15 -16.63 8.04
C ILE A 91 -7.68 -17.08 9.42
N LYS A 92 -8.58 -17.02 10.41
CA LYS A 92 -8.42 -17.81 11.63
C LYS A 92 -8.37 -19.25 11.14
N SER A 93 -7.16 -19.78 11.01
CA SER A 93 -6.96 -21.22 10.95
C SER A 93 -7.46 -21.73 12.30
N ASN A 94 -8.62 -22.40 12.28
CA ASN A 94 -9.13 -23.16 13.41
C ASN A 94 -8.60 -24.59 13.31
#